data_AF-A0A535DQ68-F1
#
_entry.id   AF-A0A535DQ68-F1
#
_cell.length_a   1.000
_cell.length_b   1.000
_cell.length_c   1.000
_cell.angle_alpha   90.00
_cell.angle_beta   90.00
_cell.angle_gamma   90.00
#
_symmetry.space_group_name_H-M   'P 1'
#
loop_
_entity.id
_entity.type
_entity.pdbx_description
1 polymer ?
#
loop_
_entity_poly.entity_id
_entity_poly.type
_entity_poly.pdbx_seq_one_letter_code
_entity_poly.pdbx_strand_id
1 'polypeptide(L)'
;MPNDPMDGPRRRHRRQQRLGPDARCAMCGETNPECLMQVRRSILEQHHVAGEAHEPELTIVVCRNCHARFSAAQQDDGVPLTPQPTVLERVIAATKATGSTLRVIGEGLLRLGDRADGVITRFDAAFPNWRKHI
;
A
#
# COMPACT_ATOMS: atom_id res chain seq x y z
N MET A 1 -8.00 -29.15 -22.88
CA MET A 1 -7.51 -27.86 -22.34
C MET A 1 -5.99 -27.96 -22.25
N PRO A 2 -5.22 -26.90 -22.61
CA PRO A 2 -3.77 -26.95 -22.46
C PRO A 2 -3.44 -27.17 -20.98
N ASN A 3 -2.54 -28.10 -20.70
CA ASN A 3 -2.07 -28.35 -19.34
C ASN A 3 -1.37 -27.09 -18.85
N ASP A 4 -1.96 -26.36 -17.90
CA ASP A 4 -1.31 -25.27 -17.18
C ASP A 4 -0.71 -25.87 -15.90
N PRO A 5 0.56 -26.32 -15.92
CA PRO A 5 1.21 -26.95 -14.78
C PRO A 5 1.32 -26.01 -13.56
N MET A 6 1.06 -24.72 -13.78
CA MET A 6 1.16 -23.67 -12.79
C MET A 6 -0.23 -23.26 -12.26
N ASP A 7 -1.32 -23.62 -12.92
CA ASP A 7 -2.69 -23.36 -12.49
C ASP A 7 -2.94 -21.87 -12.18
N GLY A 8 -2.63 -21.04 -13.17
CA GLY A 8 -2.83 -19.60 -13.17
C GLY A 8 -4.26 -19.18 -12.79
N PRO A 9 -5.32 -19.78 -13.39
CA PRO A 9 -6.70 -19.44 -13.07
C PRO A 9 -7.05 -19.62 -11.59
N ARG A 10 -6.69 -20.75 -10.96
CA ARG A 10 -6.98 -20.98 -9.54
C ARG A 10 -6.22 -20.00 -8.65
N ARG A 11 -4.98 -19.65 -8.98
CA ARG A 11 -4.21 -18.64 -8.22
C ARG A 11 -4.85 -17.26 -8.31
N ARG A 12 -5.28 -16.85 -9.51
CA ARG A 12 -5.98 -15.57 -9.71
C ARG A 12 -7.29 -15.53 -8.92
N HIS A 13 -8.07 -16.61 -8.96
CA HIS A 13 -9.33 -16.70 -8.20
C HIS A 13 -9.13 -16.57 -6.69
N ARG A 14 -8.19 -17.33 -6.10
CA ARG A 14 -7.85 -17.20 -4.66
C ARG A 14 -7.40 -15.80 -4.27
N ARG A 15 -6.64 -15.12 -5.14
CA ARG A 15 -6.18 -13.75 -4.88
C ARG A 15 -7.35 -12.76 -4.89
N GLN A 16 -8.26 -12.88 -5.85
CA GLN A 16 -9.48 -12.07 -5.91
C GLN A 16 -10.37 -12.29 -4.68
N GLN A 17 -10.51 -13.53 -4.21
CA GLN A 17 -11.26 -13.82 -2.97
C GLN A 17 -10.63 -13.13 -1.75
N ARG A 18 -9.30 -13.15 -1.62
CA ARG A 18 -8.60 -12.57 -0.47
C ARG A 18 -8.57 -11.04 -0.48
N LEU A 19 -8.41 -10.43 -1.65
CA LEU A 19 -8.17 -8.98 -1.79
C LEU A 19 -9.40 -8.18 -2.22
N GLY A 20 -10.43 -8.87 -2.72
CA GLY A 20 -11.57 -8.26 -3.40
C GLY A 20 -11.35 -8.08 -4.91
N PRO A 21 -12.45 -7.85 -5.66
CA PRO A 21 -12.43 -7.77 -7.13
C PRO A 21 -11.71 -6.53 -7.68
N ASP A 22 -11.68 -5.42 -6.92
CA ASP A 22 -11.13 -4.12 -7.34
C ASP A 22 -9.85 -3.73 -6.57
N ALA A 23 -9.09 -4.75 -6.16
CA ALA A 23 -7.91 -4.57 -5.33
C ALA A 23 -6.88 -3.65 -6.02
N ARG A 24 -6.53 -2.57 -5.33
CA ARG A 24 -5.49 -1.62 -5.73
C ARG A 24 -4.61 -1.30 -4.54
N CYS A 25 -3.34 -1.00 -4.80
CA CYS A 25 -2.47 -0.48 -3.76
C CYS A 25 -2.99 0.89 -3.29
N ALA A 26 -3.33 1.02 -2.00
CA ALA A 26 -3.84 2.26 -1.42
C ALA A 26 -2.84 3.44 -1.52
N MET A 27 -1.54 3.15 -1.73
CA MET A 27 -0.48 4.15 -1.75
C MET A 27 -0.07 4.56 -3.17
N CYS A 28 0.15 3.61 -4.08
CA CYS A 28 0.66 3.90 -5.43
C CYS A 28 -0.34 3.63 -6.55
N GLY A 29 -1.55 3.13 -6.23
CA GLY A 29 -2.60 2.91 -7.21
C GLY A 29 -2.38 1.71 -8.14
N GLU A 30 -1.34 0.90 -7.94
CA GLU A 30 -1.12 -0.31 -8.75
C GLU A 30 -2.35 -1.21 -8.73
N THR A 31 -2.87 -1.54 -9.92
CA THR A 31 -4.11 -2.28 -10.13
C THR A 31 -3.87 -3.64 -10.78
N ASN A 32 -2.71 -3.86 -11.41
CA ASN A 32 -2.45 -5.08 -12.14
C ASN A 32 -2.09 -6.21 -11.16
N PRO A 33 -2.95 -7.22 -10.94
CA PRO A 33 -2.66 -8.34 -10.03
C PRO A 33 -1.41 -9.17 -10.41
N GLU A 34 -0.82 -8.97 -11.60
CA GLU A 34 0.29 -9.74 -12.19
C GLU A 34 1.64 -8.96 -12.33
N CYS A 35 1.69 -7.68 -12.75
CA CYS A 35 2.92 -6.84 -12.82
C CYS A 35 3.60 -6.60 -11.47
N LEU A 36 2.82 -6.92 -10.48
CA LEU A 36 3.13 -7.03 -9.12
C LEU A 36 4.32 -8.00 -8.80
N MET A 37 4.83 -8.93 -9.62
CA MET A 37 5.86 -9.90 -9.12
C MET A 37 7.33 -9.42 -9.03
N GLN A 38 8.07 -9.97 -8.05
CA GLN A 38 9.16 -10.92 -8.35
C GLN A 38 9.13 -12.13 -7.39
N VAL A 39 8.70 -13.26 -7.95
CA VAL A 39 8.82 -14.66 -7.46
C VAL A 39 7.86 -15.15 -6.34
N ARG A 40 7.12 -16.22 -6.68
CA ARG A 40 6.36 -17.23 -5.89
C ARG A 40 5.27 -16.80 -4.89
N ARG A 41 5.18 -15.55 -4.44
CA ARG A 41 4.13 -15.11 -3.47
C ARG A 41 3.42 -13.83 -3.91
N SER A 42 2.21 -13.62 -3.38
CA SER A 42 1.32 -12.51 -3.71
C SER A 42 1.96 -11.15 -3.44
N ILE A 43 1.48 -10.12 -4.13
CA ILE A 43 2.21 -8.85 -4.14
C ILE A 43 1.38 -7.73 -3.56
N LEU A 44 0.06 -7.77 -3.73
CA LEU A 44 -0.79 -7.07 -2.80
C LEU A 44 -0.82 -7.89 -1.50
N GLU A 45 -0.47 -7.22 -0.43
CA GLU A 45 -0.46 -7.71 0.94
C GLU A 45 -1.40 -6.83 1.76
N GLN A 46 -2.06 -7.45 2.74
CA GLN A 46 -2.73 -6.69 3.79
C GLN A 46 -1.65 -6.13 4.70
N HIS A 47 -1.65 -4.82 4.87
CA HIS A 47 -0.83 -4.15 5.86
C HIS A 47 -1.71 -3.79 7.06
N HIS A 48 -1.30 -4.24 8.24
CA HIS A 48 -1.94 -3.93 9.51
C HIS A 48 -1.56 -2.51 9.94
N VAL A 49 -2.49 -1.56 9.78
CA VAL A 49 -2.26 -0.12 9.97
C VAL A 49 -1.78 0.20 11.38
N ALA A 50 -2.35 -0.50 12.37
CA ALA A 50 -2.05 -0.37 13.79
C ALA A 50 -1.11 -1.46 14.31
N GLY A 51 -0.50 -2.25 13.42
CA GLY A 51 0.36 -3.38 13.75
C GLY A 51 -0.43 -4.66 14.05
N GLU A 52 -0.01 -5.77 13.43
CA GLU A 52 -0.68 -7.07 13.50
C GLU A 52 -0.85 -7.60 14.93
N ALA A 53 0.15 -7.34 15.78
CA ALA A 53 0.17 -7.79 17.17
C ALA A 53 -0.76 -7.01 18.10
N HIS A 54 -1.30 -5.86 17.65
CA HIS A 54 -2.08 -4.94 18.50
C HIS A 54 -3.50 -4.77 18.01
N GLU A 55 -3.69 -4.66 16.69
CA GLU A 55 -5.00 -4.66 16.05
C GLU A 55 -4.93 -5.32 14.66
N PRO A 56 -5.16 -6.64 14.56
CA PRO A 56 -5.05 -7.40 13.30
C PRO A 56 -6.19 -7.14 12.32
N GLU A 57 -7.33 -6.59 12.74
CA GLU A 57 -8.47 -6.42 11.82
C GLU A 57 -8.36 -5.13 10.99
N LEU A 58 -7.61 -4.13 11.46
CA LEU A 58 -7.43 -2.85 10.77
C LEU A 58 -6.36 -2.97 9.67
N THR A 59 -6.80 -3.36 8.48
CA THR A 59 -5.90 -3.58 7.33
C THR A 59 -6.18 -2.67 6.14
N ILE A 60 -5.13 -2.40 5.37
CA ILE A 60 -5.20 -1.80 4.03
C ILE A 60 -4.51 -2.70 3.01
N VAL A 61 -4.98 -2.66 1.76
CA VAL A 61 -4.34 -3.38 0.65
C VAL A 61 -3.23 -2.53 0.05
N VAL A 62 -2.00 -3.02 0.08
CA VAL A 62 -0.82 -2.31 -0.44
C VAL A 62 0.07 -3.26 -1.24
N CYS A 63 0.83 -2.74 -2.20
CA CYS A 63 1.85 -3.55 -2.88
C CYS A 63 3.04 -3.82 -1.96
N ARG A 64 3.78 -4.91 -2.16
CA ARG A 64 4.96 -5.29 -1.35
C ARG A 64 5.97 -4.17 -1.15
N ASN A 65 6.21 -3.35 -2.17
CA ASN A 65 7.13 -2.22 -2.04
C ASN A 65 6.58 -1.17 -1.07
N CYS A 66 5.28 -0.88 -1.14
CA CYS A 66 4.65 0.02 -0.19
C CYS A 66 4.54 -0.62 1.19
N HIS A 67 4.25 -1.93 1.27
CA HIS A 67 4.23 -2.66 2.52
C HIS A 67 5.59 -2.62 3.23
N ALA A 68 6.67 -2.93 2.52
CA ALA A 68 8.03 -2.87 3.04
C ALA A 68 8.38 -1.46 3.56
N ARG A 69 7.91 -0.41 2.89
CA ARG A 69 8.07 0.97 3.35
C ARG A 69 7.31 1.24 4.65
N PHE A 70 6.07 0.76 4.77
CA PHE A 70 5.30 0.87 6.02
C PHE A 70 5.96 0.10 7.16
N SER A 71 6.38 -1.14 6.91
CA SER A 71 7.07 -1.96 7.92
C SER A 71 8.39 -1.33 8.37
N ALA A 72 9.20 -0.81 7.43
CA ALA A 72 10.44 -0.11 7.75
C ALA A 72 10.16 1.15 8.59
N ALA A 73 9.17 1.97 8.20
CA ALA A 73 8.80 3.15 8.97
C ALA A 73 8.35 2.82 10.40
N GLN A 74 7.57 1.76 10.60
CA GLN A 74 7.17 1.32 11.94
C GLN A 74 8.38 0.86 12.78
N GLN A 75 9.36 0.18 12.15
CA GLN A 75 10.61 -0.20 12.81
C GLN A 75 11.44 1.03 13.20
N ASP A 76 11.63 1.95 12.26
CA ASP A 76 12.41 3.18 12.44
C ASP A 76 11.78 4.09 13.52
N ASP A 77 10.44 4.14 13.58
CA ASP A 77 9.68 4.91 14.57
C ASP A 77 9.61 4.21 15.95
N GLY A 78 10.25 3.05 16.11
CA GLY A 78 10.32 2.31 17.37
C GLY A 78 8.99 1.71 17.81
N VAL A 79 8.11 1.37 16.86
CA VAL A 79 6.86 0.67 17.15
C VAL A 79 7.20 -0.76 17.59
N PRO A 80 6.75 -1.21 18.78
CA PRO A 80 7.00 -2.57 19.20
C PRO A 80 6.18 -3.53 18.32
N LEU A 81 6.85 -4.42 17.58
CA LEU A 81 6.19 -5.34 16.63
C LEU A 81 5.73 -6.66 17.27
N THR A 82 5.95 -6.83 18.57
CA THR A 82 5.53 -8.00 19.35
C THR A 82 4.30 -7.68 20.19
N PRO A 83 3.49 -8.68 20.58
CA PRO A 83 2.35 -8.46 21.47
C PRO A 83 2.75 -7.74 22.77
N GLN A 84 1.92 -6.79 23.22
CA GLN A 84 2.14 -6.05 24.47
C GLN A 84 1.32 -6.64 25.62
N PRO A 85 1.88 -6.67 26.85
CA PRO A 85 1.29 -7.41 27.97
C PRO A 85 0.03 -6.74 28.52
N THR A 86 -0.04 -5.40 28.54
CA THR A 86 -1.21 -4.67 29.07
C THR A 86 -2.05 -3.99 27.99
N VAL A 87 -3.31 -3.67 28.33
CA VAL A 87 -4.20 -2.90 27.45
C VAL A 87 -3.60 -1.52 27.12
N LEU A 88 -3.04 -0.84 28.13
CA LEU A 88 -2.50 0.51 27.94
C LEU A 88 -1.26 0.50 27.02
N GLU A 89 -0.37 -0.49 27.17
CA GLU A 89 0.78 -0.65 26.28
C GLU A 89 0.34 -1.00 24.85
N ARG A 90 -0.69 -1.84 24.67
CA ARG A 90 -1.27 -2.11 23.34
C ARG A 90 -1.84 -0.84 22.70
N VAL A 91 -2.55 -0.01 23.46
CA VAL A 91 -3.09 1.27 22.95
C VAL A 91 -1.97 2.22 22.54
N ILE A 92 -0.90 2.32 23.33
CA ILE A 92 0.28 3.13 23.01
C ILE A 92 0.94 2.61 21.73
N ALA A 93 1.15 1.29 21.62
CA ALA A 93 1.76 0.67 20.45
C ALA A 93 0.93 0.87 19.18
N ALA A 94 -0.39 0.62 19.25
CA ALA A 94 -1.32 0.82 18.15
C ALA A 94 -1.38 2.29 17.69
N THR A 95 -1.34 3.24 18.63
CA THR A 95 -1.34 4.67 18.32
C THR A 95 -0.05 5.09 17.61
N LYS A 96 1.11 4.61 18.07
CA LYS A 96 2.40 4.84 17.39
C LYS A 96 2.42 4.22 15.99
N ALA A 97 1.97 2.98 15.86
CA ALA A 97 1.87 2.28 14.58
C ALA A 97 0.99 3.06 13.59
N THR A 98 -0.17 3.52 14.04
CA THR A 98 -1.10 4.32 13.24
C THR A 98 -0.45 5.65 12.81
N GLY A 99 0.20 6.37 13.73
CA GLY A 99 0.91 7.61 13.42
C GLY A 99 2.02 7.42 12.38
N SER A 100 2.81 6.36 12.52
CA SER A 100 3.86 5.98 11.56
C SER A 100 3.27 5.71 10.16
N THR A 101 2.20 4.92 10.10
CA THR A 101 1.49 4.61 8.85
C THR A 101 0.94 5.88 8.19
N LEU A 102 0.28 6.75 8.97
CA LEU A 102 -0.26 8.02 8.48
C LEU A 102 0.83 8.96 7.96
N ARG A 103 2.01 9.00 8.60
CA ARG A 103 3.17 9.76 8.13
C ARG A 103 3.60 9.30 6.74
N VAL A 104 3.77 7.98 6.54
CA VAL A 104 4.16 7.42 5.24
C VAL A 104 3.12 7.73 4.15
N ILE A 105 1.83 7.68 4.48
CA ILE A 105 0.74 8.07 3.58
C ILE A 105 0.86 9.57 3.24
N GLY A 106 1.03 10.44 4.24
CA GLY A 106 1.19 11.88 4.06
C GLY A 106 2.36 12.23 3.13
N GLU A 107 3.53 11.63 3.35
CA GLU A 107 4.68 11.78 2.46
C GLU A 107 4.44 11.23 1.05
N GLY A 108 3.58 10.21 0.92
CA GLY A 108 3.12 9.70 -0.36
C GLY A 108 2.28 10.72 -1.12
N LEU A 109 1.32 11.33 -0.42
CA LEU A 109 0.41 12.35 -0.97
C LEU A 109 1.16 13.62 -1.38
N LEU A 110 2.12 14.09 -0.57
CA LEU A 110 2.96 15.25 -0.91
C LEU A 110 3.73 15.01 -2.22
N ARG A 111 4.40 13.85 -2.35
CA ARG A 111 5.10 13.49 -3.59
C ARG A 111 4.19 13.37 -4.80
N LEU A 112 2.94 12.96 -4.61
CA LEU A 112 1.96 12.95 -5.69
C LEU A 112 1.63 14.37 -6.13
N GLY A 113 1.43 15.29 -5.17
CA GLY A 113 1.27 16.72 -5.44
C GLY A 113 2.42 17.29 -6.27
N ASP A 114 3.67 17.07 -5.84
CA ASP A 114 4.87 17.54 -6.55
C ASP A 114 4.93 17.03 -8.01
N ARG A 115 4.50 15.79 -8.23
CA ARG A 115 4.44 15.22 -9.59
C ARG A 115 3.37 15.88 -10.44
N ALA A 116 2.20 16.16 -9.86
CA ALA A 116 1.12 16.85 -10.55
C ALA A 116 1.54 18.27 -10.94
N ASP A 117 2.21 19.00 -10.04
CA ASP A 117 2.78 20.32 -10.34
C ASP A 117 3.80 20.25 -11.49
N GLY A 118 4.64 19.20 -11.50
CA GLY A 118 5.54 18.94 -12.61
C GLY A 118 4.85 18.63 -13.93
N VAL A 119 3.64 18.03 -13.92
CA VAL A 119 2.83 17.82 -15.13
C VAL A 119 2.27 19.15 -15.62
N ILE A 120 1.69 19.95 -14.71
CA ILE A 120 1.18 21.29 -15.01
C ILE A 120 2.27 22.14 -15.65
N THR A 121 3.47 22.16 -15.07
CA THR A 121 4.62 22.92 -15.59
C THR A 121 4.99 22.50 -17.02
N ARG A 122 4.94 21.20 -17.34
CA ARG A 122 5.19 20.71 -18.70
C ARG A 122 4.08 21.08 -19.68
N PHE A 123 2.83 21.03 -19.23
CA PHE A 123 1.69 21.44 -20.05
C PHE A 123 1.74 22.94 -20.35
N ASP A 124 2.14 23.77 -19.40
CA ASP A 124 2.34 25.20 -19.60
C ASP A 124 3.37 25.51 -20.67
N ALA A 125 4.49 24.79 -20.64
CA ALA A 125 5.55 24.95 -21.61
C ALA A 125 5.14 24.44 -23.01
N ALA A 126 4.44 23.30 -23.07
CA ALA A 126 4.11 22.65 -24.34
C ALA A 126 2.83 23.20 -25.01
N PHE A 127 1.87 23.71 -24.23
CA PHE A 127 0.54 24.08 -24.72
C PHE A 127 0.02 25.39 -24.11
N PRO A 128 0.54 26.57 -24.46
CA PRO A 128 0.32 27.83 -23.73
C PRO A 128 -1.15 28.25 -23.43
N ASN A 129 -2.14 27.66 -24.13
CA ASN A 129 -3.56 27.93 -23.95
C ASN A 129 -4.37 26.76 -23.38
N TRP A 130 -3.74 25.64 -22.97
CA TRP A 130 -4.45 24.43 -22.52
C TRP A 130 -5.43 24.69 -21.37
N ARG A 131 -5.09 25.63 -20.48
CA ARG A 131 -5.93 26.05 -19.36
C ARG A 131 -7.26 26.70 -19.75
N LYS A 132 -7.41 27.19 -20.98
CA LYS A 132 -8.66 27.82 -21.46
C LYS A 132 -9.69 26.80 -21.95
N HIS A 133 -9.31 25.53 -22.01
CA HIS A 133 -10.10 24.44 -22.61
C HIS A 133 -10.53 23.38 -21.59
N ILE A 134 -10.39 23.67 -20.29
CA ILE A 134 -10.86 22.88 -19.14
C ILE A 134 -11.88 23.72 -18.40
#